data_AF-A0A0P4V4R4-F1
#
_entry.id   AF-A0A0P4V4R4-F1
#
_cell.length_a   1.000
_cell.length_b   1.000
_cell.length_c   1.000
_cell.angle_alpha   90.00
_cell.angle_beta   90.00
_cell.angle_gamma   90.00
#
_symmetry.space_group_name_H-M   'P 1'
#
loop_
_entity.id
_entity.type
_entity.pdbx_description
1 polymer ?
#
loop_
_entity_poly.entity_id
_entity_poly.type
_entity_poly.pdbx_seq_one_letter_code
_entity_poly.pdbx_strand_id
1 'polypeptide(L)' 'MDTFSFQAPEFYQKLGYTVFGELPDFPIGHRRLFLKKVLR' A
#
# COMPACT_ATOMS: atom_id res chain seq x y z
N MET A 1 1.97 -0.40 -7.90
CA MET A 1 2.94 -0.78 -6.84
C MET A 1 2.15 -1.41 -5.72
N ASP A 2 2.74 -2.34 -4.98
CA ASP A 2 2.15 -2.85 -3.75
C ASP A 2 3.20 -2.83 -2.63
N THR A 3 2.72 -2.80 -1.39
CA THR A 3 3.55 -2.84 -0.19
C THR A 3 2.82 -3.58 0.92
N PHE A 4 3.56 -4.10 1.89
CA PHE A 4 2.94 -4.68 3.09
C PHE A 4 2.73 -3.63 4.18
N SER A 5 1.76 -3.88 5.06
CA SER A 5 1.42 -2.98 6.18
C SER A 5 2.60 -2.74 7.14
N PHE A 6 3.60 -3.62 7.16
CA PHE A 6 4.82 -3.46 7.97
C PHE A 6 5.97 -2.72 7.24
N GLN A 7 5.80 -2.35 5.97
CA GLN A 7 6.81 -1.69 5.14
C GLN A 7 6.62 -0.17 5.02
N ALA A 8 5.98 0.46 6.01
CA ALA A 8 5.70 1.89 6.07
C ALA A 8 4.87 2.42 4.87
N PRO A 9 3.61 1.98 4.70
CA PRO A 9 2.75 2.46 3.61
C PRO A 9 2.55 3.98 3.59
N GLU A 10 2.72 4.66 4.72
CA GLU A 10 2.65 6.12 4.87
C GLU A 10 3.75 6.83 4.08
N PHE A 11 4.92 6.20 3.88
CA PHE A 11 6.00 6.74 3.05
C PHE A 11 5.50 7.01 1.62
N TYR A 12 4.84 6.01 1.02
CA TYR A 12 4.32 6.13 -0.34
C TYR A 12 3.14 7.09 -0.43
N GLN A 13 2.31 7.16 0.62
CA GLN A 13 1.23 8.15 0.69
C GLN A 13 1.78 9.59 0.64
N LYS A 14 2.88 9.89 1.34
CA LYS A 14 3.56 11.20 1.28
C LYS A 14 4.13 11.50 -0.12
N LEU A 15 4.46 10.47 -0.91
CA LEU A 15 4.89 10.61 -2.30
C LEU A 15 3.72 10.77 -3.30
N GLY A 16 2.48 10.88 -2.81
CA GLY A 16 1.27 11.07 -3.61
C GLY A 16 0.65 9.77 -4.13
N TYR A 17 1.04 8.61 -3.59
CA TYR A 17 0.31 7.37 -3.86
C TYR A 17 -0.96 7.28 -3.01
N THR A 18 -1.95 6.57 -3.52
CA THR A 18 -3.21 6.27 -2.85
C THR A 18 -3.45 4.77 -2.84
N VAL A 19 -3.97 4.24 -1.74
CA VAL A 19 -4.41 2.84 -1.67
C VAL A 19 -5.70 2.69 -2.45
N PHE A 20 -5.76 1.73 -3.37
CA PHE A 20 -6.97 1.42 -4.14
C PHE A 20 -7.47 0.00 -3.91
N GLY A 21 -6.69 -0.83 -3.21
CA GLY A 21 -7.06 -2.20 -2.88
C GLY A 21 -6.23 -2.70 -1.70
N GLU A 22 -6.79 -3.67 -1.00
CA GLU A 22 -6.17 -4.31 0.16
C GLU A 22 -6.46 -5.80 0.13
N LEU A 23 -5.45 -6.60 0.45
CA LEU A 23 -5.58 -8.02 0.72
C LEU A 23 -5.27 -8.24 2.21
N PRO A 24 -6.30 -8.51 3.04
CA PRO A 24 -6.09 -8.77 4.46
C PRO A 24 -5.45 -10.15 4.68
N ASP A 25 -4.79 -10.27 5.83
CA ASP A 25 -4.16 -11.51 6.34
C ASP A 25 -3.13 -12.14 5.39
N PHE A 26 -2.34 -11.30 4.72
CA PHE A 26 -1.32 -11.73 3.78
C PHE A 26 -0.03 -10.88 3.87
N PRO A 27 1.10 -11.47 4.33
CA PRO A 27 1.18 -12.73 5.08
C PRO A 27 0.38 -12.66 6.39
N ILE A 28 0.16 -13.79 7.05
CA ILE A 28 -0.69 -13.89 8.26
C ILE A 28 -0.35 -12.77 9.26
N GLY A 29 -1.38 -12.07 9.74
CA GLY A 29 -1.27 -10.94 10.67
C GLY A 29 -0.92 -9.59 10.02
N HIS A 30 -0.75 -9.56 8.69
CA HIS A 30 -0.42 -8.35 7.93
C HIS A 30 -1.37 -8.17 6.74
N ARG A 31 -1.25 -7.02 6.07
CA ARG A 31 -2.11 -6.65 4.96
C ARG A 31 -1.25 -6.23 3.79
N ARG A 32 -1.56 -6.72 2.60
CA ARG A 32 -0.92 -6.28 1.35
C ARG A 32 -1.76 -5.15 0.76
N LEU A 33 -1.13 -4.01 0.54
CA LEU A 33 -1.77 -2.78 0.07
C LEU A 33 -1.39 -2.53 -1.38
N PHE A 34 -2.39 -2.31 -2.23
CA PHE A 34 -2.20 -1.96 -3.64
C PHE A 34 -2.30 -0.45 -3.80
N LEU A 35 -1.24 0.14 -4.35
CA LEU A 35 -1.03 1.57 -4.43
C LEU A 35 -0.99 2.04 -5.89
N LYS A 36 -1.68 3.15 -6.16
CA LYS A 36 -1.66 3.86 -7.43
C LYS A 36 -1.23 5.31 -7.22
N LYS A 37 -0.54 5.88 -8.21
CA LYS A 37 -0.25 7.31 -8.29
C LYS A 37 -0.72 7.80 -9.64
N VAL A 38 -1.51 8.87 -9.66
CA VAL A 38 -1.91 9.52 -10.90
C VAL A 38 -0.74 10.35 -11.38
N LEU A 39 -0.24 10.05 -12.57
CA LEU A 39 0.76 10.86 -13.27
C LEU A 39 0.02 11.77 -14.25
N ARG A 40 0.42 13.04 -14.33
CA ARG A 40 -0.07 13.99 -15.33
C ARG A 40 0.82 13.94 -16.56
#